data_AF-A0A6I4MFX1-F1
#
_entry.id   AF-A0A6I4MFX1-F1
#
_cell.length_a   1.000
_cell.length_b   1.000
_cell.length_c   1.000
_cell.angle_alpha   90.00
_cell.angle_beta   90.00
_cell.angle_gamma   90.00
#
_symmetry.space_group_name_H-M   'P 1'
#
loop_
_entity.id
_entity.type
_entity.pdbx_description
1 polymer ?
#
loop_
_entity_poly.entity_id
_entity_poly.type
_entity_poly.pdbx_seq_one_letter_code
_entity_poly.pdbx_strand_id
1 'polypeptide(L)'
;MTESDGCLRVLPARNAPEWARNGLDPAWRPAPVAMRPRQTLRWQINHRRTTERGWYYRLDTLNVSYGNRTAEVFLHPPTHRVDELSRL
;
A
#
# COMPACT_ATOMS: atom_id res chain seq x y z
N MET A 1 9.01 0.81 -3.78
CA MET A 1 8.83 -0.40 -4.59
C MET A 1 10.20 -0.85 -5.03
N THR A 2 10.46 -2.15 -5.10
CA THR A 2 11.77 -2.70 -5.45
C THR A 2 11.55 -3.88 -6.38
N GLU A 3 12.28 -3.92 -7.49
CA GLU A 3 12.21 -5.02 -8.45
C GLU A 3 13.48 -5.86 -8.37
N SER A 4 13.32 -7.17 -8.28
CA SER A 4 14.42 -8.16 -8.25
C SER A 4 13.92 -9.50 -8.78
N ASP A 5 14.74 -10.20 -9.57
CA ASP A 5 14.43 -11.54 -10.11
C ASP A 5 13.07 -11.65 -10.83
N GLY A 6 12.70 -10.61 -11.59
CA GLY A 6 11.41 -10.55 -12.29
C GLY A 6 10.20 -10.46 -11.36
N CYS A 7 10.41 -10.06 -10.11
CA CYS A 7 9.37 -9.83 -9.12
C CYS A 7 9.37 -8.39 -8.64
N LEU A 8 8.23 -7.73 -8.75
CA LEU A 8 8.01 -6.41 -8.16
C LEU A 8 7.52 -6.57 -6.72
N ARG A 9 8.32 -6.11 -5.77
CA ARG A 9 7.95 -6.03 -4.35
C ARG A 9 7.36 -4.66 -4.03
N VAL A 10 6.09 -4.65 -3.65
CA VAL A 10 5.33 -3.46 -3.28
C VAL A 10 5.17 -3.39 -1.77
N LEU A 11 5.60 -2.27 -1.20
CA LEU A 11 5.45 -1.95 0.22
C LEU A 11 5.15 -0.44 0.31
N PRO A 12 4.02 -0.03 0.93
CA PRO A 12 3.80 1.36 1.31
C PRO A 12 4.93 1.79 2.25
N ALA A 13 5.53 2.94 2.01
CA ALA A 13 6.72 3.39 2.73
C ALA A 13 6.56 3.22 4.26
N ARG A 14 7.45 2.43 4.88
CA ARG A 14 7.55 2.28 6.34
C ARG A 14 8.24 3.47 6.99
N ASN A 15 9.03 4.21 6.23
CA ASN A 15 9.68 5.44 6.67
C ASN A 15 8.61 6.53 6.75
N ALA A 16 7.83 6.50 7.83
CA ALA A 16 7.04 7.64 8.21
C ALA A 16 8.02 8.82 8.41
N PRO A 17 7.83 9.97 7.74
CA PRO A 17 8.62 11.15 8.05
C PRO A 17 8.50 11.48 9.54
N GLU A 18 9.46 12.20 10.12
CA GLU A 18 9.56 12.41 11.58
C GLU A 18 8.27 12.98 12.23
N TRP A 19 7.51 13.79 11.48
CA TRP A 19 6.20 14.33 11.87
C TRP A 19 5.05 13.31 11.85
N ALA A 20 5.26 12.13 11.27
CA ALA A 20 4.30 11.03 11.17
C ALA A 20 4.48 9.99 12.30
N ARG A 21 4.73 10.46 13.53
CA ARG A 21 4.42 9.72 14.77
C ARG A 21 2.92 9.44 14.81
N ASN A 22 2.51 8.40 14.09
CA ASN A 22 1.14 7.92 14.01
C ASN A 22 0.76 7.05 15.23
N GLY A 23 1.69 6.83 16.16
CA GLY A 23 1.46 6.12 17.43
C GLY A 23 1.12 4.64 17.25
N LEU A 24 1.47 4.05 16.10
CA LEU A 24 1.21 2.65 15.79
C LEU A 24 2.55 1.91 15.66
N ASP A 25 2.62 0.68 16.17
CA ASP A 25 3.82 -0.18 16.10
C ASP A 25 4.24 -0.44 14.65
N PRO A 26 5.46 -0.14 14.18
CA PRO A 26 5.89 -0.38 12.80
C PRO A 26 5.56 -1.79 12.20
N ALA A 27 5.35 -2.81 13.03
CA ALA A 27 4.88 -4.14 12.64
C ALA A 27 3.38 -4.23 12.29
N TRP A 28 2.56 -3.24 12.65
CA TRP A 28 1.11 -3.18 12.40
C TRP A 28 0.77 -3.26 10.90
N ARG A 29 1.65 -2.74 10.03
CA ARG A 29 1.42 -2.69 8.60
C ARG A 29 1.64 -4.07 7.95
N PRO A 30 0.77 -4.51 7.02
CA PRO A 30 0.92 -5.80 6.35
C PRO A 30 2.29 -6.01 5.68
N ALA A 31 2.64 -7.28 5.50
CA ALA A 31 3.84 -7.69 4.79
C ALA A 31 3.84 -7.16 3.34
N PRO A 32 5.03 -6.93 2.74
CA PRO A 32 5.13 -6.55 1.33
C PRO A 32 4.45 -7.55 0.40
N VAL A 33 3.85 -7.06 -0.68
CA VAL A 33 3.26 -7.91 -1.72
C VAL A 33 4.29 -8.13 -2.82
N ALA A 34 4.53 -9.41 -3.15
CA ALA A 34 5.37 -9.82 -4.27
C ALA A 34 4.50 -10.04 -5.52
N MET A 35 4.81 -9.36 -6.61
CA MET A 35 4.06 -9.41 -7.86
C MET A 35 4.92 -9.95 -9.00
N ARG A 36 4.35 -10.84 -9.82
CA ARG A 36 4.90 -11.26 -11.12
C ARG A 36 4.36 -10.36 -12.24
N PRO A 37 5.00 -10.32 -13.42
CA PRO A 37 4.48 -9.55 -14.55
C PRO A 37 3.03 -9.92 -14.85
N ARG A 38 2.24 -8.95 -15.29
CA ARG A 38 0.79 -9.07 -15.59
C ARG A 38 -0.10 -9.24 -14.34
N GLN A 39 0.44 -9.19 -13.14
CA GLN A 39 -0.36 -9.12 -11.92
C GLN A 39 -0.71 -7.67 -11.58
N THR A 40 -1.82 -7.50 -10.88
CA THR A 40 -2.27 -6.21 -10.36
C THR A 40 -2.48 -6.27 -8.86
N LEU A 41 -2.35 -5.12 -8.21
CA LEU A 41 -2.56 -4.93 -6.79
C LEU A 41 -3.49 -3.75 -6.56
N ARG A 42 -4.47 -3.93 -5.68
CA ARG A 42 -5.23 -2.85 -5.05
C ARG A 42 -4.99 -2.91 -3.54
N TRP A 43 -4.33 -1.88 -3.01
CA TRP A 43 -4.03 -1.77 -1.58
C TRP A 43 -4.80 -0.59 -0.99
N GLN A 44 -5.72 -0.84 -0.06
CA GLN A 44 -6.40 0.17 0.75
C GLN A 44 -5.55 0.45 1.98
N ILE A 45 -4.89 1.60 1.98
CA ILE A 45 -3.85 2.01 2.92
C ILE A 45 -4.49 2.93 3.96
N ASN A 46 -4.47 2.52 5.22
CA ASN A 46 -4.94 3.37 6.31
C ASN A 46 -3.79 4.25 6.82
N HIS A 47 -4.04 5.55 6.94
CA HIS A 47 -3.11 6.50 7.53
C HIS A 47 -3.73 7.14 8.74
N ARG A 48 -3.09 6.98 9.90
CA ARG A 48 -3.28 7.89 11.04
C ARG A 48 -2.27 9.02 10.94
N ARG A 49 -2.76 10.26 10.95
CA ARG A 49 -1.93 11.46 10.86
C ARG A 49 -2.12 12.28 12.14
N THR A 50 -1.01 12.80 12.65
CA THR A 50 -0.99 13.68 13.82
C THR A 50 -0.82 15.12 13.34
N THR A 51 -1.55 16.04 13.95
CA THR A 51 -1.46 17.49 13.71
C THR A 51 -1.43 18.21 15.06
N GLU A 52 -1.16 19.51 15.04
CA GLU A 52 -1.26 20.35 16.26
C GLU A 52 -2.67 20.32 16.90
N ARG A 53 -3.71 19.96 16.12
CA ARG A 53 -5.11 19.93 16.57
C ARG A 53 -5.60 18.53 16.95
N GLY A 54 -4.71 17.53 17.02
CA GLY A 54 -5.04 16.16 17.37
C GLY A 54 -4.69 15.16 16.27
N TRP A 55 -5.59 14.22 15.98
CA TRP A 55 -5.36 13.17 14.99
C TRP A 55 -6.51 13.08 14.00
N TYR A 56 -6.21 12.63 12.78
CA TYR A 56 -7.21 12.27 11.79
C TYR A 56 -6.79 11.02 11.02
N TYR A 57 -7.78 10.32 10.46
CA TYR A 57 -7.55 9.19 9.57
C TYR A 57 -7.74 9.61 8.11
N ARG A 58 -6.93 9.01 7.23
CA ARG A 58 -7.06 9.10 5.78
C ARG A 58 -6.91 7.71 5.18
N LEU A 59 -7.84 7.34 4.31
CA LEU A 59 -7.79 6.10 3.55
C LEU A 59 -7.37 6.41 2.11
N ASP A 60 -6.23 5.87 1.69
CA ASP A 60 -5.75 5.98 0.32
C ASP A 60 -5.86 4.62 -0.40
N THR A 61 -6.13 4.64 -1.71
CA THR A 61 -6.09 3.42 -2.53
C THR A 61 -4.90 3.48 -3.48
N LEU A 62 -3.97 2.55 -3.33
CA LEU A 62 -2.84 2.37 -4.23
C LEU A 62 -3.16 1.25 -5.23
N ASN A 63 -3.23 1.59 -6.51
CA ASN A 63 -3.34 0.62 -7.59
C ASN A 63 -1.98 0.45 -8.29
N VAL A 64 -1.52 -0.78 -8.44
CA VAL A 64 -0.24 -1.11 -9.10
C VAL A 64 -0.48 -2.19 -10.14
N SER A 65 0.10 -2.01 -11.33
CA SER A 65 0.22 -3.04 -12.37
C SER A 65 1.70 -3.24 -12.64
N TYR A 66 2.15 -4.49 -12.68
CA TYR A 66 3.53 -4.81 -13.03
C TYR A 66 3.62 -5.33 -14.47
N GLY A 67 4.44 -4.67 -15.29
CA GLY A 67 4.51 -4.87 -16.75
C GLY A 67 3.62 -3.90 -17.52
N ASN A 68 3.62 -4.02 -18.86
CA ASN A 68 2.97 -3.04 -19.73
C ASN A 68 1.45 -3.33 -19.88
N ARG A 69 0.62 -2.44 -19.35
CA ARG A 69 -0.85 -2.46 -19.47
C ARG A 69 -1.42 -1.04 -19.49
N THR A 70 -2.55 -0.88 -20.16
CA THR A 70 -3.34 0.36 -20.10
C THR A 70 -3.98 0.54 -18.72
N ALA A 71 -4.39 1.77 -18.40
CA ALA A 71 -5.03 2.09 -17.12
C ALA A 71 -6.35 1.32 -16.89
N GLU A 72 -7.00 0.86 -17.96
CA GLU A 72 -8.24 0.07 -17.93
C GLU A 72 -8.10 -1.22 -17.11
N VAL A 73 -6.89 -1.75 -16.93
CA VAL A 73 -6.64 -2.94 -16.11
C VAL A 73 -7.20 -2.79 -14.68
N PHE A 74 -7.29 -1.56 -14.15
CA PHE A 74 -7.78 -1.30 -12.81
C PHE A 74 -9.31 -1.31 -12.69
N LEU A 75 -10.04 -1.40 -13.81
CA LEU A 75 -11.49 -1.59 -13.81
C LEU A 75 -11.87 -3.06 -13.50
N HIS A 76 -10.93 -3.99 -13.68
CA HIS A 76 -11.11 -5.41 -13.38
C HIS A 76 -10.73 -5.76 -11.93
N PRO A 77 -11.18 -6.92 -11.42
CA PRO A 77 -10.71 -7.43 -10.13
C PRO A 77 -9.18 -7.54 -10.10
N PRO A 78 -8.53 -7.10 -9.00
CA PRO A 78 -7.08 -7.16 -8.90
C PRO A 78 -6.61 -8.60 -8.61
N THR A 79 -5.39 -8.94 -9.03
CA THR A 79 -4.78 -10.24 -8.64
C THR A 79 -4.51 -10.29 -7.14
N HIS A 80 -4.08 -9.17 -6.56
CA HIS A 80 -3.80 -9.02 -5.14
C HIS A 80 -4.67 -7.92 -4.54
N ARG A 81 -5.25 -8.20 -3.37
CA ARG A 81 -5.99 -7.21 -2.58
C ARG A 81 -5.41 -7.16 -1.17
N VAL A 82 -5.10 -5.95 -0.73
CA VAL A 82 -4.77 -5.69 0.67
C VAL A 82 -5.71 -4.61 1.17
N ASP A 83 -6.33 -4.87 2.31
CA ASP A 83 -7.11 -3.90 3.04
C ASP A 83 -6.57 -3.84 4.46
N GLU A 84 -6.10 -2.66 4.86
CA GLU A 84 -5.52 -2.45 6.19
C GLU A 84 -6.60 -2.29 7.27
N LEU A 85 -7.81 -1.86 6.93
CA LEU A 85 -8.88 -1.69 7.91
C LEU A 85 -9.46 -3.02 8.38
N SER A 86 -9.58 -4.02 7.49
CA SER A 86 -10.01 -5.37 7.87
C SER A 86 -8.97 -6.16 8.67
N ARG A 87 -7.81 -5.56 8.97
CA ARG A 87 -6.71 -6.18 9.73
C ARG A 87 -6.41 -5.47 11.06
N LEU A 88 -7.15 -4.42 11.39
CA LEU A 88 -7.03 -3.67 12.66
C LEU A 88 -8.01 -4.18 13.71
#